data_AF-A0A2N1PR82-F1
#
_entry.id   AF-A0A2N1PR82-F1
#
_cell.length_a   1.000
_cell.length_b   1.000
_cell.length_c   1.000
_cell.angle_alpha   90.00
_cell.angle_beta   90.00
_cell.angle_gamma   90.00
#
_symmetry.space_group_name_H-M   'P 1'
#
loop_
_entity.id
_entity.type
_entity.pdbx_description
1 polymer ?
#
loop_
_entity_poly.entity_id
_entity_poly.type
_entity_poly.pdbx_seq_one_letter_code
_entity_poly.pdbx_strand_id
1 'polypeptide(L)'
;MSRKLVVALTAVVFLISSFSVSLAAEKGGKKMKARARAEKKAANPEIEKINQDIAAKNEAIKDSKGKIKSLVKEVKSASEDQKSAKVEELKVALRAMFELDVAKRELAIKKGQLNLDARRAKLDKFKADIDSKIDKKIATATKVSKKKKRGGAAKKKGKGKPEAVENDDDDDSADDDTADDSDDDKE
;
A
#
# COMPACT_ATOMS: atom_id res chain seq x y z
N MET A 1 53.54 7.97 -33.60
CA MET A 1 52.60 8.27 -32.51
C MET A 1 53.14 7.64 -31.23
N SER A 2 53.33 8.40 -30.15
CA SER A 2 53.89 7.83 -28.91
C SER A 2 52.82 6.95 -28.23
N ARG A 3 53.23 5.83 -27.61
CA ARG A 3 52.30 4.96 -26.85
C ARG A 3 51.49 5.74 -25.80
N LYS A 4 52.08 6.81 -25.25
CA LYS A 4 51.44 7.74 -24.30
C LYS A 4 50.26 8.49 -24.91
N LEU A 5 50.32 8.85 -26.20
CA LEU A 5 49.23 9.53 -26.91
C LEU A 5 48.05 8.58 -27.16
N VAL A 6 48.33 7.32 -27.51
CA VAL A 6 47.29 6.31 -27.77
C VAL A 6 46.51 5.97 -26.50
N VAL A 7 47.20 5.78 -25.37
CA VAL A 7 46.58 5.49 -24.06
C VAL A 7 45.67 6.64 -23.61
N ALA A 8 46.09 7.89 -23.82
CA ALA A 8 45.29 9.06 -23.51
C ALA A 8 44.01 9.14 -24.37
N LEU A 9 44.12 8.88 -25.69
CA LEU A 9 42.93 8.87 -26.56
C LEU A 9 41.95 7.76 -26.18
N THR A 10 42.43 6.55 -25.89
CA THR A 10 41.55 5.43 -25.50
C THR A 10 40.84 5.68 -24.16
N ALA A 11 41.52 6.30 -23.19
CA ALA A 11 40.92 6.66 -21.90
C ALA A 11 39.84 7.74 -22.04
N VAL A 12 40.07 8.73 -22.91
CA VAL A 12 39.08 9.80 -23.19
C VAL A 12 37.83 9.23 -23.88
N VAL A 13 37.99 8.32 -24.85
CA VAL A 13 36.85 7.66 -25.50
C VAL A 13 36.06 6.80 -24.50
N PHE A 14 36.74 6.10 -23.59
CA PHE A 14 36.08 5.30 -22.54
C PHE A 14 35.33 6.16 -21.52
N LEU A 15 35.87 7.33 -21.14
CA LEU A 15 35.21 8.30 -20.25
C LEU A 15 33.98 8.97 -20.89
N ILE A 16 34.01 9.28 -22.20
CA ILE A 16 32.86 9.88 -22.90
C ILE A 16 31.75 8.83 -23.12
N SER A 17 32.12 7.58 -23.40
CA SER A 17 31.17 6.48 -23.63
C SER A 17 30.43 6.11 -22.34
N SER A 18 31.11 6.10 -21.19
CA SER A 18 30.50 5.81 -19.88
C SER A 18 29.53 6.90 -19.41
N PHE A 19 29.78 8.17 -19.76
CA PHE A 19 28.84 9.26 -19.48
C PHE A 19 27.54 9.16 -20.29
N SER A 20 27.63 8.68 -21.54
CA SER A 20 26.50 8.64 -22.48
C SER A 20 25.48 7.54 -22.14
N VAL A 21 25.93 6.41 -21.60
CA VAL A 21 25.05 5.32 -21.12
C VAL A 21 24.25 5.75 -19.89
N SER A 22 24.82 6.64 -19.05
CA SER A 22 24.16 7.15 -17.84
C SER A 22 23.00 8.11 -18.13
N LEU A 23 23.08 8.95 -19.18
CA LEU A 23 21.97 9.86 -19.56
C LEU A 23 20.76 9.13 -20.18
N ALA A 24 20.99 8.03 -20.91
CA ALA A 24 19.91 7.27 -21.55
C ALA A 24 19.10 6.44 -20.53
N ALA A 25 19.76 5.89 -19.51
CA ALA A 25 19.10 5.18 -18.41
C ALA A 25 18.26 6.11 -17.52
N GLU A 26 18.70 7.36 -17.33
CA GLU A 26 18.00 8.31 -16.45
C GLU A 26 16.66 8.82 -17.03
N LYS A 27 16.52 8.91 -18.37
CA LYS A 27 15.25 9.31 -19.02
C LYS A 27 14.26 8.16 -19.24
N GLY A 28 14.73 6.91 -19.40
CA GLY A 28 13.87 5.74 -19.60
C GLY A 28 13.24 5.19 -18.31
N GLY A 29 14.00 5.12 -17.21
CA GLY A 29 13.53 4.54 -15.94
C GLY A 29 12.61 5.44 -15.11
N LYS A 30 12.74 6.77 -15.22
CA LYS A 30 11.91 7.73 -14.47
C LYS A 30 10.45 7.76 -14.94
N LYS A 31 10.16 7.54 -16.24
CA LYS A 31 8.79 7.55 -16.78
C LYS A 31 7.99 6.28 -16.44
N MET A 32 8.65 5.11 -16.38
CA MET A 32 7.98 3.85 -16.06
C MET A 32 7.68 3.70 -14.55
N LYS A 33 8.54 4.23 -13.68
CA LYS A 33 8.30 4.26 -12.22
C LYS A 33 7.29 5.33 -11.77
N ALA A 34 7.07 6.39 -12.56
CA ALA A 34 6.06 7.41 -12.27
C ALA A 34 4.63 6.91 -12.52
N ARG A 35 4.40 6.13 -13.59
CA ARG A 35 3.08 5.55 -13.89
C ARG A 35 2.67 4.46 -12.89
N ALA A 36 3.60 3.57 -12.51
CA ALA A 36 3.33 2.56 -11.48
C ALA A 36 3.09 3.13 -10.06
N ARG A 37 3.64 4.31 -9.75
CA ARG A 37 3.36 5.04 -8.50
C ARG A 37 2.04 5.83 -8.55
N ALA A 38 1.53 6.18 -9.73
CA ALA A 38 0.22 6.82 -9.90
C ALA A 38 -0.91 5.78 -9.79
N GLU A 39 -0.75 4.61 -10.42
CA GLU A 39 -1.72 3.51 -10.35
C GLU A 39 -1.79 2.87 -8.95
N LYS A 40 -0.67 2.79 -8.21
CA LYS A 40 -0.67 2.35 -6.80
C LYS A 40 -1.17 3.41 -5.80
N LYS A 41 -1.26 4.69 -6.19
CA LYS A 41 -1.78 5.77 -5.33
C LYS A 41 -3.26 6.06 -5.51
N ALA A 42 -3.90 5.52 -6.55
CA ALA A 42 -5.35 5.59 -6.74
C ALA A 42 -6.07 4.58 -5.81
N ALA A 43 -5.84 4.68 -4.51
CA ALA A 43 -6.63 3.99 -3.51
C ALA A 43 -7.93 4.77 -3.32
N ASN A 44 -8.98 4.34 -4.01
CA ASN A 44 -10.37 4.82 -3.94
C ASN A 44 -10.57 6.34 -4.21
N PRO A 45 -11.25 6.75 -5.30
CA PRO A 45 -11.52 8.17 -5.61
C PRO A 45 -12.23 8.94 -4.47
N GLU A 46 -13.01 8.24 -3.64
CA GLU A 46 -13.64 8.85 -2.46
C GLU A 46 -12.62 9.24 -1.39
N ILE A 47 -11.54 8.46 -1.22
CA ILE A 47 -10.46 8.79 -0.27
C ILE A 47 -9.69 10.01 -0.75
N GLU A 48 -9.49 10.16 -2.06
CA GLU A 48 -8.84 11.34 -2.63
C GLU A 48 -9.65 12.60 -2.38
N LYS A 49 -10.97 12.56 -2.62
CA LYS A 49 -11.89 13.67 -2.33
C LYS A 49 -11.85 14.05 -0.84
N ILE A 50 -11.91 13.06 0.05
CA ILE A 50 -11.81 13.30 1.50
C ILE A 50 -10.47 13.94 1.88
N ASN A 51 -9.36 13.58 1.23
CA ASN A 51 -8.06 14.21 1.49
C ASN A 51 -8.03 15.68 1.03
N GLN A 52 -8.64 16.01 -0.11
CA GLN A 52 -8.78 17.39 -0.59
C GLN A 52 -9.63 18.21 0.39
N ASP A 53 -10.75 17.67 0.86
CA ASP A 53 -11.61 18.34 1.84
C ASP A 53 -10.88 18.57 3.18
N ILE A 54 -10.12 17.58 3.66
CA ILE A 54 -9.28 17.73 4.87
C ILE A 54 -8.22 18.83 4.67
N ALA A 55 -7.61 18.91 3.49
CA ALA A 55 -6.63 19.96 3.18
C ALA A 55 -7.28 21.35 3.19
N ALA A 56 -8.44 21.51 2.54
CA ALA A 56 -9.19 22.77 2.56
C ALA A 56 -9.59 23.18 3.99
N LYS A 57 -10.00 22.23 4.84
CA LYS A 57 -10.31 22.50 6.26
C LYS A 57 -9.06 22.91 7.04
N ASN A 58 -7.90 22.32 6.76
CA ASN A 58 -6.64 22.74 7.40
C ASN A 58 -6.26 24.18 7.08
N GLU A 59 -6.43 24.60 5.83
CA GLU A 59 -6.19 25.99 5.42
C GLU A 59 -7.14 26.94 6.15
N ALA A 60 -8.45 26.63 6.16
CA ALA A 60 -9.44 27.42 6.90
C ALA A 60 -9.13 27.53 8.41
N ILE A 61 -8.66 26.45 9.04
CA ILE A 61 -8.23 26.46 10.45
C ILE A 61 -7.00 27.34 10.64
N LYS A 62 -6.03 27.28 9.72
CA LYS A 62 -4.81 28.11 9.78
C LYS A 62 -5.15 29.60 9.71
N ASP A 63 -6.06 29.97 8.82
CA ASP A 63 -6.54 31.35 8.70
C ASP A 63 -7.31 31.78 9.95
N SER A 64 -8.17 30.90 10.48
CA SER A 64 -8.93 31.16 11.71
C SER A 64 -8.01 31.37 12.92
N LYS A 65 -6.92 30.60 13.03
CA LYS A 65 -5.89 30.81 14.07
C LYS A 65 -5.23 32.19 13.97
N GLY A 66 -4.97 32.66 12.75
CA GLY A 66 -4.47 34.01 12.50
C GLY A 66 -5.44 35.07 13.02
N LYS A 67 -6.73 34.96 12.66
CA LYS A 67 -7.80 35.86 13.11
C LYS A 67 -7.96 35.85 14.64
N ILE A 68 -8.00 34.67 15.26
CA ILE A 68 -8.10 34.52 16.72
C ILE A 68 -6.90 35.19 17.42
N LYS A 69 -5.68 35.01 16.90
CA LYS A 69 -4.49 35.66 17.48
C LYS A 69 -4.59 37.18 17.45
N SER A 70 -5.13 37.76 16.37
CA SER A 70 -5.39 39.20 16.28
C SER A 70 -6.49 39.64 17.26
N LEU A 71 -7.63 38.93 17.31
CA LEU A 71 -8.72 39.22 18.24
C LEU A 71 -8.27 39.15 19.71
N VAL A 72 -7.41 38.20 20.08
CA VAL A 72 -6.83 38.12 21.43
C VAL A 72 -5.98 39.35 21.75
N LYS A 73 -5.24 39.91 20.79
CA LYS A 73 -4.49 41.16 20.99
C LYS A 73 -5.44 42.34 21.17
N GLU A 74 -6.48 42.44 20.33
CA GLU A 74 -7.49 43.49 20.42
C GLU A 74 -8.22 43.48 21.76
N VAL A 75 -8.63 42.30 22.26
CA VAL A 75 -9.26 42.15 23.58
C VAL A 75 -8.33 42.64 24.70
N LYS A 76 -7.03 42.39 24.61
CA LYS A 76 -6.05 42.82 25.62
C LYS A 76 -5.81 44.32 25.61
N SER A 77 -5.93 44.97 24.46
CA SER A 77 -5.72 46.41 24.30
C SER A 77 -7.01 47.25 24.35
N ALA A 78 -8.18 46.60 24.35
CA ALA A 78 -9.48 47.28 24.38
C ALA A 78 -9.70 47.97 25.74
N SER A 79 -10.38 49.13 25.70
CA SER A 79 -10.90 49.77 26.91
C SER A 79 -11.97 48.88 27.58
N GLU A 80 -12.23 49.11 28.87
CA GLU A 80 -13.23 48.34 29.64
C GLU A 80 -14.62 48.32 28.96
N ASP A 81 -15.03 49.46 28.40
CA ASP A 81 -16.31 49.60 27.70
C ASP A 81 -16.39 48.79 26.39
N GLN A 82 -15.25 48.55 25.72
CA GLN A 82 -15.17 47.81 24.45
C GLN A 82 -14.83 46.33 24.64
N LYS A 83 -14.32 45.96 25.82
CA LYS A 83 -13.79 44.64 26.13
C LYS A 83 -14.87 43.55 26.03
N SER A 84 -16.08 43.83 26.48
CA SER A 84 -17.20 42.87 26.43
C SER A 84 -17.56 42.47 25.00
N ALA A 85 -17.69 43.44 24.10
CA ALA A 85 -17.96 43.21 22.67
C ALA A 85 -16.84 42.40 22.01
N LYS A 86 -15.57 42.78 22.26
CA LYS A 86 -14.41 42.07 21.71
C LYS A 86 -14.26 40.64 22.23
N VAL A 87 -14.64 40.38 23.48
CA VAL A 87 -14.65 39.02 24.04
C VAL A 87 -15.71 38.16 23.38
N GLU A 88 -16.89 38.69 23.06
CA GLU A 88 -17.92 37.94 22.33
C GLU A 88 -17.49 37.63 20.89
N GLU A 89 -16.88 38.59 20.18
CA GLU A 89 -16.26 38.34 18.86
C GLU A 89 -15.23 37.20 18.93
N LEU A 90 -14.36 37.21 19.94
CA LEU A 90 -13.38 36.14 20.17
C LEU A 90 -14.04 34.79 20.44
N LYS A 91 -15.11 34.74 21.25
CA LYS A 91 -15.87 33.50 21.53
C LYS A 91 -16.49 32.93 20.25
N VAL A 92 -17.10 33.78 19.42
CA VAL A 92 -17.69 33.36 18.15
C VAL A 92 -16.62 32.81 17.20
N ALA A 93 -15.48 33.49 17.08
CA ALA A 93 -14.36 33.01 16.26
C ALA A 93 -13.79 31.68 16.77
N LEU A 94 -13.68 31.49 18.08
CA LEU A 94 -13.23 30.23 18.69
C LEU A 94 -14.20 29.08 18.43
N ARG A 95 -15.52 29.32 18.55
CA ARG A 95 -16.56 28.32 18.22
C ARG A 95 -16.47 27.90 16.76
N ALA A 96 -16.38 28.86 15.84
CA ALA A 96 -16.23 28.58 14.42
C ALA A 96 -14.96 27.76 14.11
N MET A 97 -13.84 28.05 14.78
CA MET A 97 -12.62 27.24 14.63
C MET A 97 -12.82 25.80 15.15
N PHE A 98 -13.52 25.64 16.28
CA PHE A 98 -13.79 24.31 16.84
C PHE A 98 -14.70 23.48 15.92
N GLU A 99 -15.73 24.09 15.34
CA GLU A 99 -16.59 23.44 14.33
C GLU A 99 -15.80 22.97 13.11
N LEU A 100 -14.81 23.76 12.64
CA LEU A 100 -13.91 23.33 11.57
C LEU A 100 -13.04 22.13 11.96
N ASP A 101 -12.54 22.07 13.20
CA ASP A 101 -11.75 20.94 13.69
C ASP A 101 -12.61 19.66 13.82
N VAL A 102 -13.84 19.80 14.32
CA VAL A 102 -14.81 18.69 14.38
C VAL A 102 -15.09 18.16 12.97
N ALA A 103 -15.43 19.02 12.02
CA ALA A 103 -15.68 18.63 10.63
C ALA A 103 -14.47 17.93 10.00
N LYS A 104 -13.24 18.40 10.29
CA LYS A 104 -12.01 17.74 9.84
C LYS A 104 -11.85 16.34 10.44
N ARG A 105 -12.13 16.17 11.74
CA ARG A 105 -12.05 14.86 12.42
C ARG A 105 -13.10 13.89 11.88
N GLU A 106 -14.31 14.35 11.62
CA GLU A 106 -15.35 13.53 10.99
C GLU A 106 -14.92 13.00 9.62
N LEU A 107 -14.28 13.84 8.79
CA LEU A 107 -13.70 13.42 7.51
C LEU A 107 -12.59 12.37 7.69
N ALA A 108 -11.73 12.53 8.71
CA ALA A 108 -10.69 11.54 9.02
C ALA A 108 -11.29 10.18 9.45
N ILE A 109 -12.38 10.19 10.21
CA ILE A 109 -13.12 8.97 10.58
C ILE A 109 -13.69 8.28 9.34
N LYS A 110 -14.36 9.04 8.45
CA LYS A 110 -14.89 8.50 7.19
C LYS A 110 -13.79 7.88 6.32
N LYS A 111 -12.63 8.53 6.22
CA LYS A 111 -11.46 7.96 5.54
C LYS A 111 -10.99 6.65 6.19
N GLY A 112 -10.98 6.58 7.52
CA GLY A 112 -10.64 5.36 8.25
C GLY A 112 -11.59 4.22 7.94
N GLN A 113 -12.90 4.49 7.93
CA GLN A 113 -13.95 3.52 7.61
C GLN A 113 -13.78 2.95 6.19
N LEU A 114 -13.60 3.81 5.18
CA LEU A 114 -13.38 3.36 3.80
C LEU A 114 -12.16 2.43 3.65
N ASN A 115 -11.09 2.69 4.40
CA ASN A 115 -9.91 1.82 4.39
C ASN A 115 -10.18 0.47 5.07
N LEU A 116 -10.95 0.46 6.16
CA LEU A 116 -11.34 -0.77 6.84
C LEU A 116 -12.27 -1.62 5.97
N ASP A 117 -13.23 -1.01 5.31
CA ASP A 117 -14.16 -1.72 4.42
C ASP A 117 -13.44 -2.31 3.20
N ALA A 118 -12.46 -1.58 2.64
CA ALA A 118 -11.59 -2.11 1.60
C ALA A 118 -10.75 -3.31 2.06
N ARG A 119 -10.36 -3.36 3.34
CA ARG A 119 -9.66 -4.52 3.92
C ARG A 119 -10.63 -5.67 4.16
N ARG A 120 -11.82 -5.41 4.71
CA ARG A 120 -12.88 -6.42 4.93
C ARG A 120 -13.24 -7.13 3.62
N ALA A 121 -13.45 -6.39 2.54
CA ALA A 121 -13.75 -6.97 1.22
C ALA A 121 -12.63 -7.90 0.69
N LYS A 122 -11.37 -7.64 1.03
CA LYS A 122 -10.25 -8.55 0.69
C LYS A 122 -10.27 -9.81 1.53
N LEU A 123 -10.57 -9.69 2.82
CA LEU A 123 -10.71 -10.83 3.73
C LEU A 123 -11.88 -11.72 3.34
N ASP A 124 -13.01 -11.15 2.92
CA ASP A 124 -14.17 -11.93 2.50
C ASP A 124 -13.87 -12.76 1.23
N LYS A 125 -13.13 -12.20 0.27
CA LYS A 125 -12.65 -12.95 -0.90
C LYS A 125 -11.70 -14.08 -0.49
N PHE A 126 -10.76 -13.78 0.41
CA PHE A 126 -9.83 -14.78 0.90
C PHE A 126 -10.55 -15.94 1.62
N LYS A 127 -11.58 -15.63 2.41
CA LYS A 127 -12.43 -16.64 3.06
C LYS A 127 -13.15 -17.49 2.03
N ALA A 128 -13.78 -16.88 1.02
CA ALA A 128 -14.47 -17.61 -0.05
C ALA A 128 -13.51 -18.55 -0.82
N ASP A 129 -12.27 -18.10 -1.06
CA ASP A 129 -11.24 -18.91 -1.70
C ASP A 129 -10.82 -20.11 -0.82
N ILE A 130 -10.71 -19.92 0.50
CA ILE A 130 -10.44 -21.00 1.46
C ILE A 130 -11.59 -22.01 1.47
N ASP A 131 -12.84 -21.54 1.61
CA ASP A 131 -14.02 -22.40 1.64
C ASP A 131 -14.10 -23.24 0.35
N SER A 132 -13.84 -22.61 -0.82
CA SER A 132 -13.76 -23.31 -2.11
C SER A 132 -12.67 -24.39 -2.14
N LYS A 133 -11.50 -24.12 -1.55
CA LYS A 133 -10.41 -25.12 -1.47
C LYS A 133 -10.77 -26.27 -0.54
N ILE A 134 -11.42 -25.98 0.59
CA ILE A 134 -11.92 -26.99 1.54
C ILE A 134 -12.94 -27.89 0.84
N ASP A 135 -13.93 -27.31 0.16
CA ASP A 135 -14.94 -28.06 -0.59
C ASP A 135 -14.33 -28.97 -1.65
N LYS A 136 -13.32 -28.49 -2.39
CA LYS A 136 -12.58 -29.29 -3.37
C LYS A 136 -11.83 -30.46 -2.71
N LYS A 137 -11.20 -30.24 -1.55
CA LYS A 137 -10.51 -31.31 -0.81
C LYS A 137 -11.50 -32.35 -0.28
N ILE A 138 -12.63 -31.93 0.29
CA ILE A 138 -13.71 -32.83 0.75
C ILE A 138 -14.29 -33.63 -0.42
N ALA A 139 -14.56 -32.98 -1.56
CA ALA A 139 -15.05 -33.64 -2.77
C ALA A 139 -14.06 -34.67 -3.33
N THR A 140 -12.76 -34.39 -3.24
CA THR A 140 -11.70 -35.32 -3.65
C THR A 140 -11.65 -36.51 -2.70
N ALA A 141 -11.62 -36.28 -1.38
CA ALA A 141 -11.59 -37.34 -0.37
C ALA A 141 -12.82 -38.26 -0.46
N THR A 142 -14.01 -37.70 -0.68
CA THR A 142 -15.26 -38.47 -0.80
C THR A 142 -15.35 -39.27 -2.11
N LYS A 143 -14.71 -38.82 -3.20
CA LYS A 143 -14.65 -39.58 -4.47
C LYS A 143 -13.75 -40.82 -4.39
N VAL A 144 -12.72 -40.84 -3.55
CA VAL A 144 -11.79 -41.99 -3.41
C VAL A 144 -12.49 -43.23 -2.81
N SER A 145 -13.65 -43.06 -2.16
CA SER A 145 -14.43 -44.15 -1.55
C SER A 145 -15.11 -45.10 -2.57
N LYS A 146 -15.27 -44.74 -3.85
CA LYS A 146 -15.96 -45.59 -4.85
C LYS A 146 -15.07 -46.61 -5.58
N LYS A 147 -13.82 -46.83 -5.17
CA LYS A 147 -12.98 -47.93 -5.71
C LYS A 147 -13.09 -49.21 -4.86
N LYS A 148 -14.31 -49.73 -4.67
CA LYS A 148 -14.53 -51.07 -4.08
C LYS A 148 -15.34 -51.96 -5.04
N LYS A 149 -14.60 -52.84 -5.72
CA LYS A 149 -15.01 -54.11 -6.34
C LYS A 149 -16.14 -54.07 -7.40
N ARG A 150 -15.76 -53.83 -8.66
CA ARG A 150 -16.21 -54.68 -9.78
C ARG A 150 -14.94 -55.27 -10.38
N GLY A 151 -14.48 -56.41 -9.86
CA GLY A 151 -14.86 -57.69 -10.46
C GLY A 151 -13.77 -58.04 -11.47
N GLY A 152 -12.76 -58.81 -11.05
CA GLY A 152 -11.75 -59.30 -11.96
C GLY A 152 -12.35 -60.25 -12.99
N ALA A 153 -11.98 -60.07 -14.26
CA ALA A 153 -11.85 -61.12 -15.28
C ALA A 153 -11.60 -60.46 -16.65
N ALA A 154 -10.33 -60.31 -17.03
CA ALA A 154 -9.89 -60.39 -18.43
C ALA A 154 -8.35 -60.32 -18.48
N LYS A 155 -7.70 -61.48 -18.38
CA LYS A 155 -6.35 -61.65 -18.92
C LYS A 155 -6.45 -61.52 -20.45
N LYS A 156 -6.08 -60.38 -21.03
CA LYS A 156 -5.62 -60.36 -22.42
C LYS A 156 -4.16 -59.94 -22.42
N LYS A 157 -3.31 -60.91 -22.77
CA LYS A 157 -1.89 -60.69 -23.08
C LYS A 157 -1.81 -59.72 -24.27
N GLY A 158 -1.29 -58.53 -24.04
CA GLY A 158 -0.91 -57.60 -25.09
C GLY A 158 0.39 -56.93 -24.67
N LYS A 159 1.51 -57.37 -25.26
CA LYS A 159 2.82 -56.76 -25.10
C LYS A 159 2.75 -55.34 -25.67
N GLY A 160 2.72 -54.33 -24.81
CA GLY A 160 2.86 -52.92 -25.17
C GLY A 160 3.56 -52.23 -24.01
N LYS A 161 4.84 -51.94 -24.22
CA LYS A 161 5.77 -51.33 -23.28
C LYS A 161 5.23 -49.96 -22.84
N PRO A 162 4.84 -49.72 -21.58
CA PRO A 162 4.55 -48.37 -21.13
C PRO A 162 5.89 -47.65 -20.96
N GLU A 163 6.04 -46.53 -21.65
CA GLU A 163 7.10 -45.56 -21.36
C GLU A 163 6.96 -45.07 -19.92
N ALA A 164 8.09 -44.96 -19.23
CA ALA A 164 8.16 -44.46 -17.86
C ALA A 164 7.66 -43.01 -17.85
N VAL A 165 6.55 -42.78 -17.17
CA VAL A 165 6.16 -41.46 -16.70
C VAL A 165 6.92 -41.26 -15.38
N GLU A 166 8.01 -40.51 -15.45
CA GLU A 166 8.68 -39.93 -14.28
C GLU A 166 7.73 -38.89 -13.67
N ASN A 167 7.10 -39.26 -12.56
CA ASN A 167 6.52 -38.30 -11.63
C ASN A 167 7.47 -38.26 -10.42
N ASP A 168 8.41 -37.33 -10.44
CA ASP A 168 9.17 -36.97 -9.25
C ASP A 168 8.31 -36.01 -8.41
N ASP A 169 7.43 -36.61 -7.61
CA ASP A 169 6.80 -36.01 -6.43
C ASP A 169 7.60 -36.48 -5.21
N ASP A 170 8.67 -35.76 -4.85
CA ASP A 170 9.37 -35.88 -3.56
C ASP A 170 10.29 -34.66 -3.38
N ASP A 171 9.82 -33.61 -2.70
CA ASP A 171 10.55 -32.98 -1.57
C ASP A 171 9.68 -31.87 -0.96
N ASP A 172 8.83 -32.30 -0.03
CA ASP A 172 8.01 -31.46 0.85
C ASP A 172 8.85 -30.97 2.05
N SER A 173 9.99 -30.32 1.79
CA SER A 173 10.77 -29.61 2.81
C SER A 173 10.36 -28.14 2.85
N ALA A 174 9.19 -27.91 3.44
CA ALA A 174 8.93 -26.62 4.06
C ALA A 174 9.89 -26.48 5.27
N ASP A 175 10.90 -25.64 5.13
CA ASP A 175 11.67 -25.12 6.26
C ASP A 175 10.74 -24.29 7.15
N ASP A 176 10.11 -24.98 8.10
CA ASP A 176 9.47 -24.46 9.29
C ASP A 176 10.56 -24.19 10.35
N ASP A 177 11.28 -23.08 10.18
CA ASP A 177 12.21 -22.58 11.19
C ASP A 177 11.86 -21.13 11.59
N THR A 178 10.59 -20.94 11.97
CA THR A 178 10.15 -19.76 12.72
C THR A 178 10.18 -20.07 14.22
N ALA A 179 11.37 -20.06 14.80
CA ALA A 179 11.56 -19.80 16.22
C ALA A 179 11.68 -18.28 16.44
N ASP A 180 10.58 -17.71 16.91
CA ASP A 180 10.56 -16.49 17.72
C ASP A 180 11.34 -16.75 19.01
N ASP A 181 12.42 -16.01 19.25
CA ASP A 181 12.87 -15.71 20.61
C ASP A 181 13.63 -14.38 20.62
N SER A 182 12.91 -13.35 21.06
CA SER A 182 13.36 -12.22 21.88
C SER A 182 14.87 -12.00 22.02
N ASP A 183 15.35 -10.85 21.53
CA ASP A 183 16.36 -10.09 22.28
C ASP A 183 16.02 -8.60 22.25
N ASP A 184 15.42 -8.22 23.37
CA ASP A 184 15.19 -6.88 23.87
C ASP A 184 16.52 -6.37 24.44
N ASP A 185 17.40 -5.86 23.58
CA ASP A 185 18.65 -5.23 24.04
C ASP A 185 18.72 -3.78 23.54
N LYS A 186 18.28 -2.89 24.44
CA LYS A 186 18.30 -1.43 24.32
C LYS A 186 19.04 -0.89 25.55
N GLU A 187 20.34 -0.67 25.39
CA GLU A 187 21.01 0.50 25.97
C GLU A 187 20.89 1.72 25.04
#